data_AF-A0A1Z9UJL2-F1
#
_entry.id   AF-A0A1Z9UJL2-F1
#
_cell.length_a   1.000
_cell.length_b   1.000
_cell.length_c   1.000
_cell.angle_alpha   90.00
_cell.angle_beta   90.00
_cell.angle_gamma   90.00
#
_symmetry.space_group_name_H-M   'P 1'
#
loop_
_entity.id
_entity.type
_entity.pdbx_description
1 polymer ?
#
loop_
_entity_poly.entity_id
_entity_poly.type
_entity_poly.pdbx_seq_one_letter_code
_entity_poly.pdbx_strand_id
1 'polypeptide(L)'
;MKKIITHGHCSARYKWPTWPDFLHLYEQEQTVSMKQYINLGKPGISNENIARDIVKSVLKFKDISHVYVMWGAPHRHDSMIDSKQEIENTKETWSMWDPDFEWTVTYNKNSHNKQTIKIDSLKTLESILYTQLFLNKHNIDYTMMIYDTRTLPLIQTKPYMEISKQLDWTKFKLYKDIYGLRDFTEDLYPEHLHEKNNTSDTHLHPLPYAHYKWVKDIMFKSDIEVPMPMFGELKNWKSNEHKKNDWMSDAKVVRQWENIDA
;
A
#
# COMPACT_ATOMS: atom_id res chain seq x y z
N MET A 1 -19.01 3.04 14.56
CA MET A 1 -18.16 1.87 14.21
C MET A 1 -16.77 2.38 13.94
N LYS A 2 -15.73 1.81 14.54
CA LYS A 2 -14.36 2.32 14.36
C LYS A 2 -13.85 1.93 12.96
N LYS A 3 -13.04 2.78 12.34
CA LYS A 3 -12.53 2.58 10.98
C LYS A 3 -11.06 2.24 10.98
N ILE A 4 -10.70 1.27 10.16
CA ILE A 4 -9.32 0.96 9.81
C ILE A 4 -9.13 1.38 8.37
N ILE A 5 -8.22 2.32 8.17
CA ILE A 5 -7.96 2.89 6.84
C ILE A 5 -6.61 2.38 6.36
N THR A 6 -6.55 1.90 5.12
CA THR A 6 -5.31 1.45 4.52
C THR A 6 -4.93 2.32 3.32
N HIS A 7 -3.68 2.76 3.28
CA HIS A 7 -3.10 3.53 2.19
C HIS A 7 -1.86 2.85 1.61
N GLY A 8 -1.60 3.12 0.34
CA GLY A 8 -0.40 2.66 -0.35
C GLY A 8 -0.57 2.70 -1.86
N HIS A 9 0.44 2.21 -2.56
CA HIS A 9 0.43 2.12 -4.03
C HIS A 9 -0.26 0.84 -4.54
N CYS A 10 0.16 0.29 -5.69
CA CYS A 10 -0.35 -0.99 -6.19
C CYS A 10 -0.14 -2.18 -5.23
N SER A 11 0.79 -2.12 -4.28
CA SER A 11 0.87 -3.16 -3.24
C SER A 11 -0.29 -3.15 -2.25
N ALA A 12 -1.00 -2.03 -2.10
CA ALA A 12 -2.17 -1.92 -1.23
C ALA A 12 -3.48 -2.17 -2.00
N ARG A 13 -3.52 -1.91 -3.31
CA ARG A 13 -4.68 -2.21 -4.16
C ARG A 13 -4.22 -2.57 -5.55
N TYR A 14 -4.57 -3.77 -6.03
CA TYR A 14 -4.19 -4.23 -7.36
C TYR A 14 -5.32 -4.97 -8.08
N LYS A 15 -4.97 -5.62 -9.20
CA LYS A 15 -5.87 -6.46 -10.01
C LYS A 15 -6.29 -7.75 -9.28
N TRP A 16 -5.62 -8.11 -8.19
CA TRP A 16 -5.88 -9.27 -7.33
C TRP A 16 -5.83 -8.87 -5.84
N PRO A 17 -6.27 -9.73 -4.89
CA PRO A 17 -6.22 -9.44 -3.47
C PRO A 17 -4.81 -9.07 -2.98
N THR A 18 -4.72 -8.00 -2.21
CA THR A 18 -3.48 -7.47 -1.62
C THR A 18 -3.52 -7.54 -0.10
N TRP A 19 -2.44 -7.12 0.57
CA TRP A 19 -2.32 -7.25 2.02
C TRP A 19 -3.48 -6.63 2.83
N PRO A 20 -4.12 -5.52 2.43
CA PRO A 20 -5.25 -4.99 3.19
C PRO A 20 -6.43 -5.96 3.26
N ASP A 21 -6.62 -6.77 2.21
CA ASP A 21 -7.73 -7.71 2.11
C ASP A 21 -7.61 -8.86 3.12
N PHE A 22 -6.42 -9.09 3.68
CA PHE A 22 -6.16 -10.16 4.65
C PHE A 22 -6.08 -9.69 6.10
N LEU A 23 -6.15 -8.37 6.38
CA LEU A 23 -6.02 -7.84 7.75
C LEU A 23 -7.06 -8.39 8.72
N HIS A 24 -8.31 -8.48 8.25
CA HIS A 24 -9.45 -8.91 9.05
C HIS A 24 -9.32 -10.33 9.61
N LEU A 25 -8.43 -11.16 9.04
CA LEU A 25 -8.20 -12.53 9.48
C LEU A 25 -7.42 -12.61 10.79
N TYR A 26 -6.58 -11.61 11.08
CA TYR A 26 -5.60 -11.64 12.17
C TYR A 26 -5.86 -10.61 13.26
N GLU A 27 -6.78 -9.69 13.03
CA GLU A 27 -7.17 -8.70 14.03
C GLU A 27 -8.22 -9.29 15.01
N GLN A 28 -7.83 -10.37 15.70
CA GLN A 28 -8.62 -11.00 16.76
C GLN A 28 -8.21 -10.52 18.15
N GLU A 29 -8.39 -9.23 18.43
CA GLU A 29 -8.48 -8.74 19.80
C GLU A 29 -9.67 -7.78 19.92
N GLN A 30 -10.76 -8.34 20.45
CA GLN A 30 -12.05 -7.71 20.77
C GLN A 30 -12.86 -7.17 19.58
N THR A 31 -14.01 -7.83 19.34
CA THR A 31 -15.15 -7.37 18.52
C THR A 31 -14.84 -7.02 17.05
N VAL A 32 -14.55 -8.04 16.25
CA VAL A 32 -14.57 -7.99 14.77
C VAL A 32 -15.87 -7.36 14.22
N SER A 33 -16.98 -7.46 14.97
CA SER A 33 -18.28 -6.84 14.61
C SER A 33 -18.31 -5.30 14.71
N MET A 34 -17.23 -4.63 15.12
CA MET A 34 -17.21 -3.19 15.41
C MET A 34 -16.18 -2.39 14.59
N LYS A 35 -15.47 -3.02 13.65
CA LYS A 35 -14.47 -2.35 12.81
C LYS A 35 -14.81 -2.43 11.32
N GLN A 36 -14.73 -1.29 10.63
CA GLN A 36 -14.91 -1.16 9.19
C GLN A 36 -13.54 -0.97 8.52
N TYR A 37 -13.16 -1.84 7.59
CA TYR A 37 -11.93 -1.72 6.80
C TYR A 37 -12.20 -0.92 5.53
N ILE A 38 -11.39 0.10 5.27
CA ILE A 38 -11.50 0.96 4.09
C ILE A 38 -10.16 0.97 3.36
N ASN A 39 -10.10 0.30 2.21
CA ASN A 39 -8.90 0.25 1.39
C ASN A 39 -8.87 1.40 0.35
N LEU A 40 -8.07 2.42 0.67
CA LEU A 40 -7.86 3.62 -0.14
C LEU A 40 -6.51 3.58 -0.90
N GLY A 41 -5.92 2.39 -1.05
CA GLY A 41 -4.74 2.20 -1.89
C GLY A 41 -5.01 2.62 -3.34
N LYS A 42 -4.03 3.24 -3.99
CA LYS A 42 -4.14 3.73 -5.37
C LYS A 42 -2.93 3.23 -6.19
N PRO A 43 -3.13 2.37 -7.19
CA PRO A 43 -2.04 1.98 -8.09
C PRO A 43 -1.35 3.21 -8.67
N GLY A 44 -0.04 3.16 -8.89
CA GLY A 44 0.63 4.24 -9.63
C GLY A 44 0.89 5.56 -8.86
N ILE A 45 0.46 5.69 -7.60
CA ILE A 45 0.63 6.93 -6.81
C ILE A 45 2.03 7.09 -6.18
N SER A 46 2.53 8.31 -6.08
CA SER A 46 3.76 8.66 -5.37
C SER A 46 3.65 8.64 -3.84
N ASN A 47 4.79 8.56 -3.14
CA ASN A 47 4.82 8.63 -1.68
C ASN A 47 4.32 9.98 -1.13
N GLU A 48 4.54 11.09 -1.83
CA GLU A 48 3.96 12.38 -1.40
C GLU A 48 2.43 12.36 -1.47
N ASN A 49 1.88 11.76 -2.52
CA ASN A 49 0.42 11.67 -2.68
C ASN A 49 -0.21 10.65 -1.72
N ILE A 50 0.49 9.58 -1.36
CA ILE A 50 0.08 8.71 -0.23
C ILE A 50 -0.05 9.53 1.05
N ALA A 51 0.93 10.38 1.36
CA ALA A 51 0.87 11.25 2.55
C ALA A 51 -0.31 12.22 2.50
N ARG A 52 -0.57 12.85 1.33
CA ARG A 52 -1.73 13.75 1.13
C ARG A 52 -3.06 13.01 1.31
N ASP A 53 -3.17 11.79 0.79
CA ASP A 53 -4.38 10.95 0.94
C ASP A 53 -4.65 10.54 2.39
N ILE A 54 -3.59 10.31 3.18
CA ILE A 54 -3.73 10.02 4.61
C ILE A 54 -4.29 11.24 5.34
N VAL A 55 -3.71 12.43 5.12
CA VAL A 55 -4.22 13.68 5.71
C VAL A 55 -5.69 13.86 5.40
N LYS A 56 -6.06 13.73 4.12
CA LYS A 56 -7.44 13.83 3.68
C LYS A 56 -8.34 12.80 4.36
N SER A 57 -7.90 11.55 4.49
CA SER A 57 -8.70 10.50 5.11
C SER A 57 -8.95 10.77 6.59
N VAL A 58 -7.94 11.27 7.30
CA VAL A 58 -8.08 11.71 8.69
C VAL A 58 -9.08 12.87 8.84
N LEU A 59 -9.12 13.80 7.88
CA LEU A 59 -10.06 14.91 7.89
C LEU A 59 -11.48 14.51 7.44
N LYS A 60 -11.59 13.53 6.54
CA LYS A 60 -12.85 13.06 5.95
C LYS A 60 -13.59 12.08 6.86
N PHE A 61 -12.88 11.09 7.41
CA PHE A 61 -13.49 9.99 8.16
C PHE A 61 -13.45 10.26 9.67
N LYS A 62 -14.60 10.04 10.31
CA LYS A 62 -14.72 10.02 11.78
C LYS A 62 -14.44 8.61 12.33
N ASP A 63 -14.02 8.56 13.59
CA ASP A 63 -13.80 7.33 14.38
C ASP A 63 -12.72 6.39 13.83
N ILE A 64 -11.62 6.93 13.31
CA ILE A 64 -10.49 6.12 12.85
C ILE A 64 -9.81 5.47 14.05
N SER A 65 -9.76 4.13 14.10
CA SER A 65 -8.97 3.39 15.08
C SER A 65 -7.51 3.24 14.68
N HIS A 66 -7.27 2.98 13.40
CA HIS A 66 -5.93 2.65 12.92
C HIS A 66 -5.74 3.07 11.46
N VAL A 67 -4.53 3.50 11.12
CA VAL A 67 -4.09 3.73 9.74
C VAL A 67 -2.93 2.79 9.41
N TYR A 68 -3.12 1.92 8.42
CA TYR A 68 -2.02 1.13 7.85
C TYR A 68 -1.51 1.79 6.57
N VAL A 69 -0.19 1.94 6.46
CA VAL A 69 0.45 2.57 5.30
C VAL A 69 1.51 1.64 4.73
N MET A 70 1.42 1.32 3.45
CA MET A 70 2.54 0.71 2.72
C MET A 70 3.11 1.72 1.73
N TRP A 71 4.28 2.26 2.06
CA TRP A 71 5.04 3.15 1.19
C TRP A 71 5.51 2.38 -0.06
N GLY A 72 5.35 3.01 -1.23
CA GLY A 72 5.68 2.38 -2.50
C GLY A 72 7.17 2.45 -2.84
N ALA A 73 7.55 1.82 -3.96
CA ALA A 73 8.87 1.90 -4.58
C ALA A 73 9.34 3.38 -4.77
N PRO A 74 10.60 3.65 -5.22
CA PRO A 74 11.21 4.98 -5.18
C PRO A 74 10.26 6.11 -5.59
N HIS A 75 10.32 7.22 -4.86
CA HIS A 75 9.44 8.35 -5.09
C HIS A 75 9.40 8.71 -6.58
N ARG A 76 8.20 8.68 -7.14
CA ARG A 76 7.90 9.18 -8.48
C ARG A 76 7.30 10.57 -8.35
N HIS A 77 7.61 11.41 -9.31
CA HIS A 77 7.00 12.73 -9.41
C HIS A 77 5.68 12.61 -10.18
N ASP A 78 4.58 12.80 -9.46
CA ASP A 78 3.27 12.94 -10.07
C ASP A 78 3.06 14.41 -10.46
N SER A 79 2.44 14.65 -11.61
CA SER A 79 1.94 15.96 -12.01
C SER A 79 0.49 16.10 -11.56
N MET A 80 0.10 17.30 -11.13
CA MET A 80 -1.27 17.63 -10.74
C MET A 80 -1.84 18.63 -11.74
N ILE A 81 -3.05 18.35 -12.19
CA ILE A 81 -3.76 19.18 -13.16
C ILE A 81 -5.13 19.51 -12.56
N ASP A 82 -5.41 20.79 -12.36
CA ASP A 82 -6.67 21.31 -11.76
C ASP A 82 -7.85 21.25 -12.75
N SER A 83 -7.97 20.14 -13.47
CA SER A 83 -9.10 19.83 -14.35
C SER A 83 -9.21 18.33 -14.54
N LYS A 84 -10.43 17.84 -14.79
CA LYS A 84 -10.66 16.43 -15.10
C LYS A 84 -10.11 16.13 -16.49
N GLN A 85 -9.03 15.36 -16.55
CA GLN A 85 -8.42 14.89 -17.78
C GLN A 85 -8.45 13.37 -17.81
N GLU A 86 -8.93 12.81 -18.91
CA GLU A 86 -8.85 11.38 -19.18
C GLU A 86 -7.59 11.13 -20.02
N ILE A 87 -6.48 10.85 -19.35
CA ILE A 87 -5.26 10.41 -20.03
C ILE A 87 -5.29 8.89 -20.13
N GLU A 88 -5.05 8.38 -21.32
CA GLU A 88 -4.97 6.93 -21.55
C GLU A 88 -3.89 6.30 -20.66
N ASN A 89 -4.32 5.31 -19.88
CA ASN A 89 -3.43 4.55 -19.01
C ASN A 89 -2.68 3.51 -19.84
N THR A 90 -1.38 3.75 -20.04
CA THR A 90 -0.46 2.86 -20.75
C THR A 90 0.61 2.34 -19.79
N LYS A 91 1.64 1.66 -20.31
CA LYS A 91 2.83 1.30 -19.52
C LYS A 91 3.68 2.51 -19.14
N GLU A 92 3.56 3.61 -19.87
CA GLU A 92 4.42 4.79 -19.70
C GLU A 92 3.66 5.97 -19.11
N THR A 93 2.33 5.95 -19.19
CA THR A 93 1.45 7.02 -18.71
C THR A 93 0.38 6.46 -17.80
N TRP A 94 0.10 7.16 -16.72
CA TRP A 94 -0.99 6.83 -15.83
C TRP A 94 -1.70 8.11 -15.39
N SER A 95 -3.01 8.08 -15.24
CA SER A 95 -3.79 9.15 -14.66
C SER A 95 -4.97 8.65 -13.84
N MET A 96 -5.38 9.49 -12.90
CA MET A 96 -6.56 9.28 -12.09
C MET A 96 -7.11 10.62 -11.63
N TRP A 97 -8.40 10.83 -11.86
CA TRP A 97 -9.16 11.91 -11.25
C TRP A 97 -9.34 11.63 -9.75
N ASP A 98 -8.95 12.58 -8.90
CA ASP A 98 -9.30 12.56 -7.49
C ASP A 98 -10.50 13.49 -7.25
N PRO A 99 -11.70 12.93 -7.03
CA PRO A 99 -12.91 13.74 -6.89
C PRO A 99 -12.94 14.58 -5.62
N ASP A 100 -12.15 14.26 -4.59
CA ASP A 100 -12.17 15.07 -3.36
C ASP A 100 -11.16 16.23 -3.42
N PHE A 101 -10.14 16.15 -4.28
CA PHE A 101 -9.21 17.27 -4.53
C PHE A 101 -9.54 18.06 -5.80
N GLU A 102 -10.46 17.54 -6.61
CA GLU A 102 -10.83 18.11 -7.91
C GLU A 102 -9.64 18.34 -8.85
N TRP A 103 -8.67 17.42 -8.82
CA TRP A 103 -7.53 17.40 -9.72
C TRP A 103 -7.33 16.04 -10.39
N THR A 104 -6.63 16.04 -11.52
CA THR A 104 -6.09 14.81 -12.12
C THR A 104 -4.65 14.64 -11.66
N VAL A 105 -4.36 13.51 -11.02
CA VAL A 105 -2.98 13.08 -10.74
C VAL A 105 -2.50 12.32 -11.96
N THR A 106 -1.35 12.70 -12.52
CA THR A 106 -0.79 12.08 -13.71
C THR A 106 0.67 11.68 -13.50
N TYR A 107 1.06 10.60 -14.14
CA TYR A 107 2.42 10.09 -14.21
C TYR A 107 2.79 9.92 -15.68
N ASN A 108 3.98 10.37 -16.06
CA ASN A 108 4.52 10.15 -17.40
C ASN A 108 6.01 9.79 -17.30
N LYS A 109 6.33 8.55 -17.67
CA LYS A 109 7.68 7.99 -17.65
C LYS A 109 8.71 8.87 -18.38
N ASN A 110 8.29 9.50 -19.49
CA ASN A 110 9.14 10.33 -20.35
C ASN A 110 9.35 11.75 -19.81
N SER A 111 8.54 12.19 -18.84
CA SER A 111 8.72 13.47 -18.13
C SER A 111 9.70 13.39 -16.95
N HIS A 112 10.15 12.18 -16.59
CA HIS A 112 11.23 12.02 -15.61
C HIS A 112 12.58 12.37 -16.25
N ASN A 113 12.91 13.66 -16.21
CA ASN A 113 14.30 14.09 -16.27
C ASN A 113 15.08 13.34 -15.19
N LYS A 114 16.29 12.84 -15.52
CA LYS A 114 17.18 12.05 -14.66
C LYS A 114 17.22 12.58 -13.22
N GLN A 115 16.34 12.07 -12.38
CA GLN A 115 16.27 12.39 -10.96
C GLN A 115 17.33 11.57 -10.24
N THR A 116 17.95 12.20 -9.23
CA THR A 116 18.94 11.49 -8.43
C THR A 116 18.20 10.72 -7.35
N ILE A 117 18.46 9.41 -7.26
CA ILE A 117 17.96 8.49 -6.22
C ILE A 117 18.01 9.12 -4.81
N LYS A 118 19.00 9.99 -4.56
CA LYS A 118 19.15 10.75 -3.30
C LYS A 118 17.96 11.66 -2.98
N ILE A 119 17.47 12.44 -3.95
CA ILE A 119 16.35 13.37 -3.76
C ILE A 119 15.05 12.58 -3.53
N ASP A 120 14.80 11.55 -4.33
CA ASP A 120 13.59 10.73 -4.25
C ASP A 120 13.48 10.01 -2.89
N SER A 121 14.62 9.57 -2.37
CA SER A 121 14.70 8.94 -1.06
C SER A 121 14.50 9.94 0.08
N LEU A 122 15.03 11.15 -0.04
CA LEU A 122 14.79 12.22 0.93
C LEU A 122 13.30 12.60 0.98
N LYS A 123 12.67 12.79 -0.18
CA LYS A 123 11.23 13.07 -0.26
C LYS A 123 10.37 11.98 0.34
N THR A 124 10.77 10.71 0.19
CA THR A 124 10.09 9.59 0.84
C THR A 124 10.21 9.69 2.37
N LEU A 125 11.42 9.94 2.90
CA LEU A 125 11.61 10.14 4.35
C LEU A 125 10.82 11.35 4.88
N GLU A 126 10.80 12.47 4.14
CA GLU A 126 10.04 13.67 4.50
C GLU A 126 8.54 13.38 4.54
N SER A 127 8.03 12.63 3.54
CA SER A 127 6.62 12.20 3.49
C SER A 127 6.25 11.30 4.68
N ILE A 128 7.15 10.38 5.06
CA ILE A 128 6.98 9.52 6.24
C ILE A 128 6.95 10.36 7.51
N LEU A 129 7.96 11.22 7.71
CA LEU A 129 8.08 12.07 8.90
C LEU A 129 6.84 12.94 9.06
N TYR A 130 6.44 13.62 7.97
CA TYR A 130 5.23 14.44 7.94
C TYR A 130 3.99 13.63 8.34
N THR A 131 3.83 12.43 7.80
CA THR A 131 2.70 11.54 8.09
C THR A 131 2.69 11.10 9.56
N GLN A 132 3.84 10.72 10.12
CA GLN A 132 3.95 10.36 11.53
C GLN A 132 3.56 11.52 12.44
N LEU A 133 4.11 12.72 12.18
CA LEU A 133 3.79 13.93 12.94
C LEU A 133 2.30 14.26 12.88
N PHE A 134 1.70 14.15 11.69
CA PHE A 134 0.29 14.43 11.49
C PHE A 134 -0.60 13.42 12.22
N LEU A 135 -0.37 12.12 12.07
CA LEU A 135 -1.14 11.08 12.75
C LEU A 135 -1.00 11.16 14.28
N ASN A 136 0.22 11.42 14.78
CA ASN A 136 0.48 11.65 16.21
C ASN A 136 -0.32 12.85 16.74
N LYS A 137 -0.31 13.98 16.00
CA LYS A 137 -1.07 15.18 16.37
C LYS A 137 -2.58 14.91 16.49
N HIS A 138 -3.10 13.99 15.69
CA HIS A 138 -4.50 13.59 15.69
C HIS A 138 -4.81 12.40 16.62
N ASN A 139 -3.85 11.91 17.39
CA ASN A 139 -3.98 10.74 18.28
C ASN A 139 -4.52 9.49 17.58
N ILE A 140 -4.10 9.26 16.34
CA ILE A 140 -4.48 8.09 15.54
C ILE A 140 -3.35 7.08 15.62
N ASP A 141 -3.67 5.81 15.93
CA ASP A 141 -2.67 4.75 15.87
C ASP A 141 -2.40 4.34 14.42
N TYR A 142 -1.16 3.90 14.15
CA TYR A 142 -0.75 3.56 12.80
C TYR A 142 0.37 2.55 12.75
N THR A 143 0.45 1.91 11.59
CA THR A 143 1.52 0.98 11.26
C THR A 143 1.98 1.24 9.85
N MET A 144 3.29 1.38 9.70
CA MET A 144 3.95 1.65 8.42
C MET A 144 4.70 0.43 7.93
N MET A 145 4.75 0.27 6.62
CA MET A 145 5.47 -0.78 5.91
C MET A 145 6.10 -0.16 4.68
N ILE A 146 7.07 -0.84 4.11
CA ILE A 146 7.67 -0.47 2.82
C ILE A 146 7.44 -1.59 1.80
N TYR A 147 7.36 -1.21 0.53
CA TYR A 147 7.21 -2.19 -0.52
C TYR A 147 8.47 -3.02 -0.72
N ASP A 148 9.62 -2.35 -0.77
CA ASP A 148 10.95 -2.97 -0.82
C ASP A 148 12.07 -2.02 -0.39
N THR A 149 13.30 -2.53 -0.35
CA THR A 149 14.54 -1.79 -0.11
C THR A 149 14.73 -0.55 -0.99
N ARG A 150 14.10 -0.47 -2.16
CA ARG A 150 14.18 0.71 -3.03
C ARG A 150 13.28 1.86 -2.53
N THR A 151 12.32 1.57 -1.67
CA THR A 151 11.47 2.58 -1.01
C THR A 151 12.31 3.47 -0.07
N LEU A 152 13.21 2.84 0.70
CA LEU A 152 14.12 3.49 1.63
C LEU A 152 15.55 2.95 1.41
N PRO A 153 16.21 3.35 0.32
CA PRO A 153 17.56 2.88 0.06
C PRO A 153 18.53 3.41 1.11
N LEU A 154 19.53 2.61 1.46
CA LEU A 154 20.56 2.95 2.44
C LEU A 154 21.50 4.05 1.91
N ILE A 155 21.05 5.30 1.99
CA ILE A 155 21.79 6.48 1.55
C ILE A 155 22.45 7.15 2.75
N GLN A 156 23.78 7.24 2.75
CA GLN A 156 24.55 7.83 3.85
C GLN A 156 24.82 9.33 3.66
N THR A 157 23.82 10.11 3.22
CA THR A 157 23.96 11.57 3.21
C THR A 157 23.57 12.15 4.56
N LYS A 158 24.22 13.25 4.96
CA LYS A 158 23.89 13.93 6.22
C LYS A 158 22.39 14.26 6.34
N PRO A 159 21.71 14.86 5.34
CA PRO A 159 20.28 15.12 5.45
C PRO A 159 19.43 13.86 5.64
N TYR A 160 19.76 12.78 4.93
CA TYR A 160 19.03 11.51 5.05
C TYR A 160 19.13 10.97 6.47
N MET A 161 20.34 10.94 7.04
CA MET A 161 20.56 10.47 8.41
C MET A 161 19.85 11.34 9.44
N GLU A 162 19.86 12.67 9.30
CA GLU A 162 19.20 13.57 10.26
C GLU A 162 17.67 13.46 10.23
N ILE A 163 17.06 13.24 9.06
CA ILE A 163 15.61 12.98 8.97
C ILE A 163 15.30 11.57 9.51
N SER A 164 16.09 10.57 9.13
CA SER A 164 15.95 9.19 9.58
C SER A 164 15.97 9.05 11.11
N LYS A 165 16.77 9.85 11.82
CA LYS A 165 16.82 9.87 13.29
C LYS A 165 15.54 10.39 13.96
N GLN A 166 14.73 11.14 13.22
CA GLN A 166 13.47 11.71 13.73
C GLN A 166 12.29 10.78 13.52
N LEU A 167 12.44 9.75 12.69
CA LEU A 167 11.38 8.77 12.45
C LEU A 167 11.20 7.84 13.65
N ASP A 168 9.94 7.60 14.01
CA ASP A 168 9.59 6.52 14.92
C ASP A 168 9.60 5.20 14.17
N TRP A 169 10.75 4.51 14.21
CA TRP A 169 10.93 3.20 13.59
C TRP A 169 10.12 2.09 14.27
N THR A 170 9.64 2.30 15.50
CA THR A 170 8.81 1.28 16.20
C THR A 170 7.44 1.11 15.53
N LYS A 171 7.01 2.10 14.76
CA LYS A 171 5.78 2.06 13.96
C LYS A 171 5.92 1.26 12.67
N PHE A 172 7.12 0.80 12.32
CA PHE A 172 7.36 0.02 11.12
C PHE A 172 7.27 -1.49 11.34
N LYS A 173 6.63 -2.19 10.41
CA LYS A 173 6.71 -3.65 10.25
C LYS A 173 7.58 -3.95 9.03
N LEU A 174 8.79 -4.43 9.30
CA LEU A 174 9.82 -4.71 8.30
C LEU A 174 10.15 -6.21 8.34
N TYR A 175 10.53 -6.74 7.18
CA TYR A 175 11.20 -8.03 7.09
C TYR A 175 12.70 -7.81 7.30
N LYS A 176 13.33 -8.66 8.12
CA LYS A 176 14.72 -8.46 8.56
C LYS A 176 14.93 -7.02 9.07
N ASP A 177 15.97 -6.33 8.63
CA ASP A 177 16.30 -4.99 9.12
C ASP A 177 15.55 -3.86 8.37
N ILE A 178 15.48 -3.93 7.03
CA ILE A 178 14.89 -2.87 6.19
C ILE A 178 14.23 -3.41 4.92
N TYR A 179 13.77 -4.66 4.94
CA TYR A 179 13.17 -5.29 3.77
C TYR A 179 11.66 -5.16 3.79
N GLY A 180 11.08 -4.98 2.61
CA GLY A 180 9.65 -4.80 2.40
C GLY A 180 8.94 -6.07 1.94
N LEU A 181 7.66 -5.90 1.61
CA LEU A 181 6.80 -6.98 1.13
C LEU A 181 7.38 -7.72 -0.09
N ARG A 182 7.90 -6.99 -1.08
CA ARG A 182 8.46 -7.62 -2.28
C ARG A 182 9.75 -8.35 -1.95
N ASP A 183 10.64 -7.78 -1.15
CA ASP A 183 11.88 -8.46 -0.75
C ASP A 183 11.59 -9.74 0.03
N PHE A 184 10.61 -9.71 0.95
CA PHE A 184 10.10 -10.89 1.66
C PHE A 184 9.57 -11.96 0.71
N THR A 185 8.82 -11.53 -0.31
CA THR A 185 8.28 -12.44 -1.31
C THR A 185 9.40 -13.04 -2.14
N GLU A 186 10.38 -12.24 -2.56
CA GLU A 186 11.52 -12.70 -3.37
C GLU A 186 12.37 -13.74 -2.63
N ASP A 187 12.54 -13.57 -1.32
CA ASP A 187 13.36 -14.46 -0.49
C ASP A 187 12.63 -15.77 -0.13
N LEU A 188 11.36 -15.70 0.29
CA LEU A 188 10.65 -16.85 0.86
C LEU A 188 9.64 -17.50 -0.08
N TYR A 189 9.11 -16.76 -1.05
CA TYR A 189 8.04 -17.19 -1.94
C TYR A 189 8.29 -16.73 -3.39
N PRO A 190 9.47 -17.00 -3.99
CA PRO A 190 9.85 -16.44 -5.29
C PRO A 190 8.92 -16.86 -6.44
N GLU A 191 8.23 -17.99 -6.33
CA GLU A 191 7.18 -18.45 -7.25
C GLU A 191 5.91 -17.60 -7.20
N HIS A 192 5.76 -16.81 -6.13
CA HIS A 192 4.65 -15.89 -5.90
C HIS A 192 5.00 -14.43 -6.23
N LEU A 193 6.02 -14.19 -7.06
CA LEU A 193 6.22 -12.92 -7.76
C LEU A 193 5.65 -12.99 -9.18
N HIS A 194 4.75 -12.06 -9.50
CA HIS A 194 4.29 -11.81 -10.86
C HIS A 194 5.50 -11.45 -11.73
N GLU A 195 5.74 -12.21 -12.81
CA GLU A 195 6.91 -12.14 -13.72
C GLU A 195 8.14 -13.01 -13.42
N LYS A 196 7.93 -14.32 -13.30
CA LYS A 196 8.76 -15.28 -14.06
C LYS A 196 8.12 -15.75 -15.39
N ASN A 197 6.84 -15.42 -15.64
CA ASN A 197 6.04 -15.99 -16.74
C ASN A 197 5.43 -14.95 -17.70
N ASN A 198 6.28 -14.08 -18.24
CA ASN A 198 6.06 -13.35 -19.50
C ASN A 198 5.13 -12.11 -19.48
N THR A 199 5.48 -11.16 -20.34
CA THR A 199 4.75 -9.93 -20.75
C THR A 199 4.89 -8.66 -19.90
N SER A 200 6.04 -8.00 -20.09
CA SER A 200 6.08 -6.56 -20.39
C SER A 200 5.67 -5.55 -19.31
N ASP A 201 5.49 -5.98 -18.06
CA ASP A 201 5.23 -5.10 -16.92
C ASP A 201 6.53 -4.79 -16.15
N THR A 202 7.57 -5.60 -16.07
CA THR A 202 8.80 -5.39 -15.23
C THR A 202 8.58 -5.11 -13.74
N HIS A 203 7.36 -4.78 -13.31
CA HIS A 203 7.00 -4.61 -11.91
C HIS A 203 6.67 -5.98 -11.32
N LEU A 204 7.71 -6.61 -10.75
CA LEU A 204 7.61 -7.82 -9.93
C LEU A 204 6.66 -7.59 -8.76
N HIS A 205 5.37 -7.87 -8.97
CA HIS A 205 4.31 -7.70 -7.98
C HIS A 205 4.04 -9.02 -7.23
N PRO A 206 4.06 -9.02 -5.88
CA PRO A 206 3.64 -10.17 -5.11
C PRO A 206 2.22 -10.64 -5.46
N LEU A 207 2.04 -11.95 -5.59
CA LEU A 207 0.75 -12.61 -5.76
C LEU A 207 0.01 -12.70 -4.41
N PRO A 208 -1.32 -12.93 -4.42
CA PRO A 208 -2.15 -12.91 -3.21
C PRO A 208 -1.63 -13.75 -2.03
N TYR A 209 -1.05 -14.93 -2.30
CA TYR A 209 -0.49 -15.78 -1.25
C TYR A 209 0.64 -15.11 -0.46
N ALA A 210 1.54 -14.41 -1.15
CA ALA A 210 2.63 -13.69 -0.50
C ALA A 210 2.12 -12.50 0.32
N HIS A 211 1.07 -11.81 -0.16
CA HIS A 211 0.39 -10.77 0.61
C HIS A 211 -0.24 -11.32 1.90
N TYR A 212 -0.91 -12.47 1.83
CA TYR A 212 -1.44 -13.14 3.02
C TYR A 212 -0.33 -13.52 4.01
N LYS A 213 0.75 -14.13 3.52
CA LYS A 213 1.90 -14.50 4.35
C LYS A 213 2.58 -13.30 4.98
N TRP A 214 2.66 -12.17 4.28
CA TRP A 214 3.14 -10.92 4.86
C TRP A 214 2.27 -10.44 6.04
N VAL A 215 0.94 -10.47 5.89
CA VAL A 215 0.04 -10.10 6.99
C VAL A 215 0.24 -11.02 8.19
N LYS A 216 0.22 -12.34 7.96
CA LYS A 216 0.40 -13.35 9.00
C LYS A 216 1.77 -13.22 9.68
N ASP A 217 2.84 -13.34 8.92
CA ASP A 217 4.19 -13.60 9.44
C ASP A 217 4.92 -12.30 9.83
N ILE A 218 4.63 -11.18 9.17
CA ILE A 218 5.35 -9.91 9.38
C ILE A 218 4.50 -8.91 10.17
N MET A 219 3.26 -8.65 9.74
CA MET A 219 2.43 -7.63 10.39
C MET A 219 1.97 -8.07 11.77
N PHE A 220 1.39 -9.27 11.86
CA PHE A 220 0.82 -9.81 13.10
C PHE A 220 1.71 -10.83 13.80
N LYS A 221 2.71 -11.40 13.11
CA LYS A 221 3.59 -12.47 13.63
C LYS A 221 2.77 -13.61 14.25
N SER A 222 1.72 -14.03 13.55
CA SER A 222 0.78 -15.04 14.03
C SER A 222 1.28 -16.45 13.74
N ASP A 223 1.28 -17.29 14.78
CA ASP A 223 1.54 -18.73 14.67
C ASP A 223 0.32 -19.50 14.12
N ILE A 224 -0.85 -18.86 14.10
CA ILE A 224 -2.09 -19.46 13.62
C ILE A 224 -2.17 -19.26 12.11
N GLU A 225 -2.24 -20.36 11.37
CA GLU A 225 -2.61 -20.32 9.96
C GLU A 225 -4.14 -20.27 9.88
N VAL A 226 -4.71 -19.10 9.56
CA VAL A 226 -6.16 -18.99 9.41
C VAL A 226 -6.59 -19.78 8.18
N PRO A 227 -7.38 -20.87 8.33
CA PRO A 227 -7.85 -21.63 7.18
C PRO A 227 -8.84 -20.77 6.41
N MET A 228 -8.44 -20.33 5.23
CA MET A 228 -9.34 -19.69 4.28
C MET A 228 -9.92 -20.74 3.35
N PRO A 229 -11.23 -20.68 3.01
CA PRO A 229 -11.87 -21.63 2.09
C PRO A 229 -11.10 -21.86 0.78
N MET A 230 -10.36 -20.85 0.32
CA MET A 230 -9.58 -20.85 -0.92
C MET A 230 -8.05 -20.87 -0.68
N PHE A 231 -7.56 -21.27 0.50
CA PHE A 231 -6.11 -21.28 0.79
C PHE A 231 -5.31 -22.10 -0.24
N GLY A 232 -5.86 -23.26 -0.65
CA GLY A 232 -5.27 -24.08 -1.71
C GLY A 232 -5.26 -23.39 -3.08
N GLU A 233 -6.26 -22.55 -3.37
CA GLU A 233 -6.34 -21.80 -4.62
C GLU A 233 -5.39 -20.60 -4.63
N LEU A 234 -5.28 -19.86 -3.53
CA LEU A 234 -4.30 -18.77 -3.37
C LEU A 234 -2.86 -19.28 -3.57
N LYS A 235 -2.55 -20.44 -2.97
CA LYS A 235 -1.24 -21.09 -3.12
C LYS A 235 -0.95 -21.55 -4.54
N ASN A 236 -1.98 -21.84 -5.33
CA ASN A 236 -1.82 -22.28 -6.72
C ASN A 236 -2.08 -21.16 -7.74
N TRP A 237 -2.44 -19.96 -7.28
CA TRP A 237 -2.83 -18.82 -8.13
C TRP A 237 -1.69 -18.44 -9.07
N LYS A 238 -1.99 -18.40 -10.38
CA LYS A 238 -1.10 -17.86 -11.41
C LYS A 238 -1.68 -16.59 -12.03
N SER A 239 -0.80 -15.67 -12.44
CA SER A 239 -1.09 -14.32 -12.95
C SER A 239 -2.15 -14.21 -14.06
N ASN A 240 -2.45 -15.30 -14.75
CA ASN A 240 -3.25 -15.33 -15.97
C ASN A 240 -4.74 -15.55 -15.69
N GLU A 241 -5.11 -15.89 -14.45
CA GLU A 241 -6.48 -16.11 -14.01
C GLU A 241 -7.04 -14.79 -13.46
N HIS A 242 -7.70 -14.01 -14.31
CA HIS A 242 -8.27 -12.73 -13.92
C HIS A 242 -9.77 -12.67 -14.18
N LYS A 243 -10.56 -12.59 -13.09
CA LYS A 243 -11.53 -11.51 -12.85
C LYS A 243 -11.63 -11.18 -11.36
N LYS A 244 -11.54 -9.88 -11.03
CA LYS A 244 -11.83 -9.26 -9.72
C LYS A 244 -13.24 -9.58 -9.18
N ASN A 245 -14.12 -10.09 -10.04
CA ASN A 245 -15.54 -10.25 -9.74
C ASN A 245 -15.88 -11.48 -8.91
N ASP A 246 -15.00 -12.48 -8.76
CA ASP A 246 -15.34 -13.76 -8.10
C ASP A 246 -15.06 -13.81 -6.59
N TRP A 247 -13.97 -13.22 -6.09
CA TRP A 247 -13.57 -13.49 -4.70
C TRP A 247 -14.27 -12.62 -3.65
N MET A 248 -14.61 -11.35 -3.97
CA MET A 248 -15.38 -10.47 -3.07
C MET A 248 -16.90 -10.53 -3.27
N SER A 249 -17.43 -11.19 -4.30
CA SER A 249 -18.88 -11.42 -4.42
C SER A 249 -19.37 -12.47 -3.43
N ASP A 250 -18.55 -13.49 -3.19
CA ASP A 250 -18.92 -14.65 -2.39
C ASP A 250 -18.49 -14.52 -0.92
N ALA A 251 -17.50 -13.66 -0.64
CA ALA A 251 -17.32 -13.09 0.68
C ALA A 251 -18.47 -12.10 0.96
N LYS A 252 -19.67 -12.63 1.25
CA LYS A 252 -20.90 -11.91 1.65
C LYS A 252 -20.70 -10.88 2.78
N VAL A 253 -19.53 -10.85 3.39
CA VAL A 253 -19.14 -9.94 4.47
C VAL A 253 -18.54 -8.62 3.96
N VAL A 254 -18.11 -8.48 2.69
CA VAL A 254 -17.36 -7.28 2.22
C VAL A 254 -18.14 -6.36 1.25
N ARG A 255 -19.23 -6.82 0.62
CA ARG A 255 -20.05 -5.96 -0.28
C ARG A 255 -21.19 -5.18 0.39
N GLN A 256 -21.44 -5.38 1.69
CA GLN A 256 -22.35 -4.49 2.44
C GLN A 256 -21.74 -3.10 2.72
N TRP A 257 -20.47 -2.86 2.34
CA TRP A 257 -19.71 -1.66 2.72
C TRP A 257 -19.49 -0.64 1.60
N GLU A 258 -19.90 -0.95 0.37
CA GLU A 258 -19.80 -0.02 -0.78
C GLU A 258 -21.07 0.83 -0.97
N ASN A 259 -22.16 0.53 -0.25
CA ASN A 259 -23.40 1.32 -0.23
C ASN A 259 -23.67 1.82 1.19
N ILE A 260 -22.82 2.70 1.72
CA ILE A 260 -23.20 3.52 2.86
C ILE A 260 -22.74 4.94 2.54
N ASP A 261 -23.73 5.81 2.32
CA ASP A 261 -23.56 7.25 2.16
C ASP A 261 -22.63 7.83 3.24
N ALA A 262 -21.89 8.86 2.84
CA ALA A 262 -20.95 9.62 3.65
C ALA A 262 -21.53 10.15 4.98
#